data_AF-A0A971BHG3-F1
#
_entry.id   AF-A0A971BHG3-F1
#
_cell.length_a   1.000
_cell.length_b   1.000
_cell.length_c   1.000
_cell.angle_alpha   90.00
_cell.angle_beta   90.00
_cell.angle_gamma   90.00
#
_symmetry.space_group_name_H-M   'P 1'
#
loop_
_entity.id
_entity.type
_entity.pdbx_description
1 polymer ?
#
loop_
_entity_poly.entity_id
_entity_poly.type
_entity_poly.pdbx_seq_one_letter_code
_entity_poly.pdbx_strand_id
1 'polypeptide(L)'
;MSALPLLGMSEGELTAFVEGMGESAYRARQIRASLLKGLSFDEMTDLPKAFRGELHRRAVTGVPRIVKALGPDEDDTYKFLFSFKDGQAVEGVLMAYRYGNTLCVSTQVGCAMGCAFCASGLGGKVRDLAPFEMLGEVVAAGAYVRGARA
;
A
#
# COMPACT_ATOMS: atom_id res chain seq x y z
N MET A 1 -19.21 -6.67 -5.30
CA MET A 1 -19.01 -5.91 -4.05
C MET A 1 -17.53 -5.61 -3.92
N SER A 2 -17.12 -4.34 -3.86
CA SER A 2 -15.71 -3.97 -3.69
C SER A 2 -15.24 -4.37 -2.28
N ALA A 3 -14.23 -5.22 -2.16
CA ALA A 3 -13.73 -5.63 -0.85
C ALA A 3 -13.08 -4.45 -0.10
N LEU A 4 -13.42 -4.31 1.19
CA LEU A 4 -13.10 -3.20 2.09
C LEU A 4 -11.59 -3.11 2.38
N PRO A 5 -10.89 -2.02 2.01
CA PRO A 5 -9.48 -1.84 2.36
C PRO A 5 -9.29 -1.45 3.83
N LEU A 6 -8.41 -2.16 4.54
CA LEU A 6 -8.11 -1.88 5.96
C LEU A 6 -6.95 -0.90 6.15
N LEU A 7 -6.01 -0.83 5.20
CA LEU A 7 -4.91 0.14 5.28
C LEU A 7 -5.48 1.57 5.23
N GLY A 8 -4.93 2.46 6.05
CA GLY A 8 -5.37 3.86 6.13
C GLY A 8 -6.57 4.09 7.05
N MET A 9 -7.23 3.04 7.54
CA MET A 9 -8.24 3.18 8.60
C MET A 9 -7.59 3.65 9.91
N SER A 10 -8.32 4.50 10.62
CA SER A 10 -8.02 4.91 11.99
C SER A 10 -8.16 3.74 12.98
N GLU A 11 -7.64 3.91 14.19
CA GLU A 11 -7.78 2.90 15.25
C GLU A 11 -9.27 2.65 15.61
N GLY A 12 -10.10 3.70 15.60
CA GLY A 12 -11.54 3.58 15.86
C GLY A 12 -12.27 2.79 14.77
N GLU A 13 -11.98 3.05 13.51
CA GLU A 13 -12.57 2.31 12.37
C GLU A 13 -12.18 0.84 12.38
N LEU A 14 -10.89 0.54 12.64
CA LEU A 14 -10.44 -0.85 12.75
C LEU A 14 -11.03 -1.56 13.97
N THR A 15 -11.22 -0.85 15.08
CA THR A 15 -11.86 -1.39 16.29
C THR A 15 -13.31 -1.78 15.99
N ALA A 16 -14.09 -0.87 15.41
CA ALA A 16 -15.47 -1.15 15.01
C ALA A 16 -15.56 -2.31 14.01
N PHE A 17 -14.60 -2.40 13.07
CA PHE A 17 -14.53 -3.49 12.11
C PHE A 17 -14.30 -4.85 12.78
N VAL A 18 -13.34 -4.97 13.70
CA VAL A 18 -13.07 -6.26 14.37
C VAL A 18 -14.17 -6.64 15.36
N GLU A 19 -14.74 -5.68 16.09
CA GLU A 19 -15.86 -5.93 17.01
C GLU A 19 -17.12 -6.37 16.25
N GLY A 20 -17.38 -5.80 15.06
CA GLY A 20 -18.45 -6.24 14.15
C GLY A 20 -18.26 -7.67 13.62
N MET A 21 -17.07 -8.26 13.80
CA MET A 21 -16.77 -9.66 13.50
C MET A 21 -16.78 -10.55 14.76
N GLY A 22 -17.07 -9.99 15.94
CA GLY A 22 -17.03 -10.70 17.22
C GLY A 22 -15.63 -10.85 17.82
N GLU A 23 -14.64 -10.14 17.31
CA GLU A 23 -13.27 -10.16 17.80
C GLU A 23 -13.01 -9.04 18.81
N SER A 24 -12.03 -9.23 19.68
CA SER A 24 -11.68 -8.24 20.71
C SER A 24 -11.01 -7.00 20.12
N ALA A 25 -11.31 -5.81 20.66
CA ALA A 25 -10.78 -4.52 20.21
C ALA A 25 -9.25 -4.47 20.02
N TYR A 26 -8.47 -5.17 20.85
CA TYR A 26 -7.00 -5.18 20.73
C TYR A 26 -6.50 -5.76 19.39
N ARG A 27 -7.31 -6.59 18.71
CA ARG A 27 -7.00 -7.11 17.37
C ARG A 27 -6.83 -5.99 16.34
N ALA A 28 -7.52 -4.87 16.51
CA ALA A 28 -7.37 -3.70 15.64
C ALA A 28 -5.92 -3.19 15.61
N ARG A 29 -5.26 -3.12 16.78
CA ARG A 29 -3.86 -2.71 16.88
C ARG A 29 -2.90 -3.70 16.22
N GLN A 30 -3.16 -5.01 16.35
CA GLN A 30 -2.36 -6.05 15.69
C GLN A 30 -2.47 -5.95 14.16
N ILE A 31 -3.69 -5.84 13.64
CA ILE A 31 -3.94 -5.66 12.21
C ILE A 31 -3.24 -4.39 11.71
N ARG A 32 -3.42 -3.26 12.39
CA ARG A 32 -2.80 -1.98 11.99
C ARG A 32 -1.27 -2.08 11.95
N ALA A 33 -0.66 -2.66 12.99
CA ALA A 33 0.79 -2.83 13.06
C ALA A 33 1.32 -3.73 11.93
N SER A 34 0.61 -4.81 11.61
CA SER A 34 0.97 -5.73 10.53
C SER A 34 0.81 -5.09 9.14
N LEU A 35 -0.27 -4.36 8.91
CA LEU A 35 -0.50 -3.64 7.65
C LEU A 35 0.60 -2.59 7.40
N LEU A 36 0.99 -1.82 8.41
CA LEU A 36 2.08 -0.83 8.28
C LEU A 36 3.46 -1.44 8.02
N LYS A 37 3.63 -2.73 8.32
CA LYS A 37 4.83 -3.49 7.95
C LYS A 37 4.78 -4.04 6.52
N GLY A 38 3.63 -4.00 5.87
CA GLY A 38 3.39 -4.54 4.54
C GLY A 38 3.01 -6.02 4.52
N LEU A 39 2.59 -6.57 5.67
CA LEU A 39 2.25 -7.99 5.78
C LEU A 39 0.86 -8.27 5.16
N SER A 40 0.78 -9.40 4.45
CA SER A 40 -0.49 -10.01 4.06
C SER A 40 -1.24 -10.54 5.29
N PHE A 41 -2.53 -10.81 5.15
CA PHE A 41 -3.29 -11.44 6.23
C PHE A 41 -2.70 -12.80 6.65
N ASP A 42 -2.10 -13.54 5.72
CA ASP A 42 -1.53 -14.85 6.02
C ASP A 42 -0.28 -14.78 6.90
N GLU A 43 0.47 -13.68 6.81
CA GLU A 43 1.67 -13.40 7.60
C GLU A 43 1.37 -12.89 9.02
N MET A 44 0.11 -12.55 9.33
CA MET A 44 -0.32 -12.11 10.67
C MET A 44 -0.48 -13.31 11.62
N THR A 45 0.62 -13.97 11.97
CA THR A 45 0.63 -15.23 12.74
C THR A 45 0.15 -15.10 14.18
N ASP A 46 0.09 -13.87 14.71
CA ASP A 46 -0.50 -13.52 15.99
C ASP A 46 -2.05 -13.50 15.96
N LEU A 47 -2.65 -13.65 14.77
CA LEU A 47 -4.08 -13.81 14.56
C LEU A 47 -4.45 -15.30 14.32
N PRO A 48 -5.53 -15.80 14.96
CA PRO A 48 -6.02 -17.15 14.72
C PRO A 48 -6.29 -17.41 13.23
N LYS A 49 -6.02 -18.64 12.76
CA LYS A 49 -6.23 -19.04 11.35
C LYS A 49 -7.68 -18.79 10.89
N ALA A 50 -8.66 -19.07 11.75
CA ALA A 50 -10.06 -18.82 11.45
C ALA A 50 -10.34 -17.33 11.20
N PHE A 51 -9.77 -16.46 12.04
CA PHE A 51 -9.92 -15.01 11.91
C PHE A 51 -9.25 -14.47 10.65
N ARG A 52 -8.03 -14.91 10.33
CA ARG A 52 -7.37 -14.58 9.05
C ARG A 52 -8.22 -14.98 7.84
N GLY A 53 -8.89 -16.13 7.90
CA GLY A 53 -9.84 -16.58 6.87
C GLY A 53 -11.05 -15.66 6.74
N GLU A 54 -11.61 -15.15 7.83
CA GLU A 54 -12.69 -14.16 7.79
C GLU A 54 -12.22 -12.81 7.23
N LEU A 55 -10.99 -12.37 7.55
CA LEU A 55 -10.41 -11.14 6.98
C LEU A 55 -10.35 -11.22 5.45
N HIS A 56 -9.88 -12.35 4.88
CA HIS A 56 -9.87 -12.59 3.43
C HIS A 56 -11.26 -12.56 2.79
N ARG A 57 -12.30 -12.96 3.53
CA ARG A 57 -13.69 -12.95 3.03
C ARG A 57 -14.29 -11.55 3.01
N ARG A 58 -13.97 -10.71 4.00
CA ARG A 58 -14.66 -9.43 4.22
C ARG A 58 -13.87 -8.20 3.78
N ALA A 59 -12.55 -8.31 3.70
CA ALA A 59 -11.67 -7.17 3.55
C ALA A 59 -10.46 -7.50 2.66
N VAL A 60 -9.66 -6.46 2.40
CA VAL A 60 -8.30 -6.59 1.86
C VAL A 60 -7.35 -5.72 2.65
N THR A 61 -6.06 -6.01 2.53
CA THR A 61 -5.03 -5.15 3.12
C THR A 61 -5.10 -3.73 2.53
N GLY A 62 -5.27 -3.60 1.21
CA GLY A 62 -5.22 -2.31 0.52
C GLY A 62 -3.80 -1.90 0.10
N VAL A 63 -2.78 -2.68 0.45
CA VAL A 63 -1.41 -2.50 -0.03
C VAL A 63 -1.35 -2.85 -1.53
N PRO A 64 -0.84 -1.99 -2.42
CA PRO A 64 -0.69 -2.29 -3.83
C PRO A 64 0.36 -3.36 -4.05
N ARG A 65 0.22 -4.09 -5.16
CA ARG A 65 1.23 -5.06 -5.58
C ARG A 65 2.32 -4.34 -6.36
N ILE A 66 3.58 -4.58 -6.00
CA ILE A 66 4.72 -4.21 -6.85
C ILE A 66 4.78 -5.23 -7.99
N VAL A 67 4.43 -4.80 -9.20
CA VAL A 67 4.47 -5.68 -10.39
C VAL A 67 5.82 -5.63 -11.09
N LYS A 68 6.60 -4.57 -10.85
CA LYS A 68 7.96 -4.42 -11.31
C LYS A 68 8.73 -3.51 -10.36
N ALA A 69 9.96 -3.88 -10.06
CA ALA A 69 10.94 -3.04 -9.39
C ALA A 69 12.21 -3.02 -10.24
N LEU A 70 12.81 -1.84 -10.38
CA LEU A 70 14.12 -1.62 -10.97
C LEU A 70 15.01 -1.00 -9.90
N GLY A 71 16.25 -1.48 -9.77
CA GLY A 71 17.24 -0.95 -8.83
C GLY A 71 17.72 -1.96 -7.78
N PRO A 72 18.61 -1.53 -6.86
CA PRO A 72 19.16 -0.18 -6.81
C PRO A 72 20.04 0.09 -8.04
N ASP A 73 19.99 1.30 -8.57
CA ASP A 73 21.02 1.76 -9.51
C ASP A 73 22.28 2.21 -8.76
N GLU A 74 23.23 2.83 -9.47
CA GLU A 74 24.49 3.30 -8.90
C GLU A 74 24.33 4.37 -7.81
N ASP A 75 23.17 5.04 -7.76
CA ASP A 75 22.81 6.08 -6.79
C ASP A 75 21.83 5.56 -5.71
N ASP A 76 21.75 4.24 -5.51
CA ASP A 76 20.83 3.60 -4.56
C ASP A 76 19.34 3.95 -4.78
N THR A 77 18.95 4.17 -6.04
CA THR A 77 17.58 4.50 -6.43
C THR A 77 16.80 3.28 -6.89
N TYR A 78 15.59 3.12 -6.38
CA TYR A 78 14.62 2.13 -6.82
C TYR A 78 13.45 2.80 -7.53
N LYS A 79 13.04 2.26 -8.68
CA LYS A 79 11.81 2.62 -9.37
C LYS A 79 10.81 1.47 -9.30
N PHE A 80 9.61 1.75 -8.82
CA PHE A 80 8.52 0.80 -8.63
C PHE A 80 7.37 1.05 -9.59
N LEU A 81 6.75 -0.03 -10.06
CA LEU A 81 5.44 -0.01 -10.70
C LEU A 81 4.44 -0.68 -9.75
N PHE A 82 3.55 0.12 -9.18
CA PHE A 82 2.50 -0.33 -8.26
C PHE A 82 1.22 -0.59 -9.05
N SER A 83 0.60 -1.76 -8.86
CA SER A 83 -0.68 -2.11 -9.47
C SER A 83 -1.78 -2.19 -8.41
N PHE A 84 -2.91 -1.57 -8.72
CA PHE A 84 -4.11 -1.55 -7.89
C PHE A 84 -5.16 -2.56 -8.39
N LYS A 85 -6.23 -2.72 -7.62
CA LYS A 85 -7.27 -3.75 -7.88
C LYS A 85 -8.03 -3.56 -9.19
N ASP A 86 -8.16 -2.33 -9.65
CA ASP A 86 -8.84 -1.96 -10.88
C ASP A 86 -7.95 -2.14 -12.12
N GLY A 87 -6.77 -2.75 -11.97
CA GLY A 87 -5.82 -3.01 -13.05
C GLY A 87 -5.00 -1.79 -13.46
N GLN A 88 -5.25 -0.61 -12.86
CA GLN A 88 -4.43 0.57 -13.07
C GLN A 88 -3.10 0.46 -12.32
N ALA A 89 -2.13 1.25 -12.76
CA ALA A 89 -0.81 1.30 -12.15
C ALA A 89 -0.26 2.72 -12.09
N VAL A 90 0.59 2.95 -11.09
CA VAL A 90 1.35 4.20 -10.93
C VAL A 90 2.80 3.89 -10.62
N GLU A 91 3.66 4.87 -10.83
CA GLU A 91 5.08 4.77 -10.52
C GLU A 91 5.39 5.44 -9.18
N GLY A 92 6.37 4.90 -8.46
CA GLY A 92 7.01 5.59 -7.35
C GLY A 92 8.51 5.35 -7.34
N VAL A 93 9.25 6.27 -6.75
CA VAL A 93 10.72 6.28 -6.78
C VAL A 93 11.26 6.45 -5.38
N LEU A 94 12.02 5.48 -4.89
CA LEU A 94 12.70 5.55 -3.61
C LEU A 94 14.17 5.86 -3.83
N MET A 95 14.66 6.92 -3.19
CA MET A 95 16.05 7.36 -3.25
C MET A 95 16.63 7.30 -1.84
N ALA A 96 17.82 6.74 -1.70
CA ALA A 96 18.55 6.72 -0.44
C ALA A 96 19.43 7.97 -0.31
N TYR A 97 19.25 8.74 0.76
CA TYR A 97 20.10 9.86 1.11
C TYR A 97 20.76 9.66 2.47
N ARG A 98 21.78 10.47 2.77
CA ARG A 98 22.47 10.44 4.08
C ARG A 98 21.55 10.67 5.28
N TYR A 99 20.46 11.41 5.09
CA TYR A 99 19.48 11.71 6.14
C TYR A 99 18.32 10.71 6.19
N GLY A 100 18.32 9.68 5.34
CA GLY A 100 17.26 8.69 5.24
C GLY A 100 16.74 8.51 3.82
N ASN A 101 15.68 7.71 3.69
CA ASN A 101 15.07 7.44 2.40
C ASN A 101 14.00 8.50 2.08
N THR A 102 13.93 8.92 0.82
CA THR A 102 12.83 9.73 0.27
C THR A 102 12.05 8.87 -0.72
N LEU A 103 10.72 8.89 -0.62
CA LEU A 103 9.85 8.23 -1.58
C LEU A 103 9.01 9.27 -2.33
N CYS A 104 9.12 9.28 -3.65
CA CYS A 104 8.17 9.93 -4.53
C CYS A 104 6.92 9.05 -4.64
N VAL A 105 5.78 9.63 -4.25
CA VAL A 105 4.47 8.97 -4.19
C VAL A 105 3.55 9.59 -5.24
N SER A 106 2.81 8.75 -5.96
CA SER A 106 1.77 9.21 -6.88
C SER A 106 0.48 9.54 -6.13
N THR A 107 -0.34 10.41 -6.71
CA THR A 107 -1.64 10.79 -6.12
C THR A 107 -2.82 10.58 -7.07
N GLN A 108 -2.53 10.30 -8.33
CA GLN A 108 -3.51 10.11 -9.40
C GLN A 108 -3.00 9.04 -10.37
N VAL A 109 -3.94 8.35 -11.02
CA VAL A 109 -3.64 7.55 -12.21
C VAL A 109 -3.72 8.49 -13.42
N GLY A 110 -2.56 8.84 -13.95
CA GLY A 110 -2.44 9.92 -14.95
C GLY A 110 -2.69 11.31 -14.35
N CYS A 111 -2.73 12.35 -15.18
CA CYS A 111 -2.91 13.73 -14.72
C CYS A 111 -3.67 14.59 -15.75
N ALA A 112 -4.60 15.43 -15.27
CA ALA A 112 -5.46 16.26 -16.13
C ALA A 112 -4.84 17.62 -16.47
N MET A 113 -3.70 17.98 -15.86
CA MET A 113 -3.09 19.31 -16.02
C MET A 113 -2.54 19.55 -17.43
N GLY A 114 -2.20 18.50 -18.17
CA GLY A 114 -1.76 18.63 -19.57
C GLY A 114 -0.46 19.41 -19.77
N CYS A 115 0.43 19.43 -18.77
CA CYS A 115 1.72 20.11 -18.88
C CYS A 115 2.53 19.53 -20.05
N ALA A 116 2.94 20.37 -21.00
CA ALA A 116 3.55 19.95 -22.27
C ALA A 116 4.83 19.10 -22.13
N PHE A 117 5.51 19.19 -20.99
CA PHE A 117 6.75 18.46 -20.70
C PHE A 117 6.55 17.21 -19.82
N CYS A 118 5.31 16.90 -19.41
CA CYS A 118 5.03 15.84 -18.44
C CYS A 118 4.41 14.60 -19.09
N ALA A 119 5.13 13.48 -19.06
CA ALA A 119 4.65 12.20 -19.59
C ALA A 119 3.34 11.74 -18.92
N SER A 120 3.17 11.98 -17.61
CA SER A 120 1.94 11.62 -16.88
C SER A 120 0.69 12.34 -17.38
N GLY A 121 0.84 13.46 -18.09
CA GLY A 121 -0.26 14.21 -18.70
C GLY A 121 -0.66 13.70 -20.09
N LEU A 122 0.18 12.92 -20.78
CA LEU A 122 -0.05 12.52 -22.18
C LEU A 122 -1.31 11.66 -22.35
N GLY A 123 -1.64 10.82 -21.36
CA GLY A 123 -2.84 9.98 -21.36
C GLY A 123 -4.06 10.59 -20.67
N GLY A 124 -3.95 11.81 -20.15
CA GLY A 124 -4.97 12.43 -19.30
C GLY A 124 -5.08 11.78 -17.92
N LYS A 125 -6.10 12.20 -17.15
CA LYS A 125 -6.42 11.64 -15.83
C LYS A 125 -7.45 10.52 -15.96
N VAL A 126 -7.19 9.38 -15.34
CA VAL A 126 -8.15 8.28 -15.19
C VAL A 126 -8.97 8.45 -13.91
N ARG A 127 -8.29 8.61 -12.77
CA ARG A 127 -8.92 8.81 -11.45
C ARG A 127 -7.92 9.32 -10.41
N ASP A 128 -8.44 9.79 -9.28
CA ASP A 128 -7.64 10.00 -8.08
C ASP A 128 -7.33 8.67 -7.38
N LEU A 129 -6.20 8.64 -6.66
CA LEU A 129 -5.91 7.55 -5.74
C LEU A 129 -6.66 7.76 -4.43
N ALA A 130 -7.16 6.67 -3.86
CA ALA A 130 -7.72 6.68 -2.52
C ALA A 130 -6.60 6.86 -1.48
N PRO A 131 -6.88 7.38 -0.28
CA PRO A 131 -5.87 7.54 0.77
C PRO A 131 -5.07 6.27 1.09
N PHE A 132 -5.73 5.11 1.08
CA PHE A 132 -5.07 3.82 1.32
C PHE A 132 -4.13 3.41 0.18
N GLU A 133 -4.39 3.84 -1.06
CA GLU A 133 -3.53 3.54 -2.21
C GLU A 133 -2.22 4.33 -2.10
N MET A 134 -2.31 5.62 -1.77
CA MET A 134 -1.13 6.48 -1.54
C MET A 134 -0.30 6.00 -0.34
N LEU A 135 -0.93 5.68 0.80
CA LEU A 135 -0.23 5.07 1.94
C LEU A 135 0.35 3.70 1.57
N GLY A 136 -0.35 2.96 0.71
CA GLY A 136 0.07 1.67 0.19
C GLY A 136 1.40 1.72 -0.56
N GLU A 137 1.66 2.77 -1.35
CA GLU A 137 2.95 2.98 -2.02
C GLU A 137 4.10 3.04 -0.99
N VAL A 138 3.91 3.79 0.09
CA VAL A 138 4.88 3.93 1.19
C VAL A 138 5.16 2.59 1.87
N VAL A 139 4.08 1.87 2.21
CA VAL A 139 4.17 0.58 2.89
C VAL A 139 4.85 -0.46 2.00
N ALA A 140 4.46 -0.55 0.73
CA ALA A 140 4.99 -1.52 -0.22
C ALA A 140 6.47 -1.26 -0.51
N ALA A 141 6.86 -0.02 -0.83
CA ALA A 141 8.26 0.33 -1.06
C ALA A 141 9.12 0.09 0.18
N GLY A 142 8.62 0.49 1.37
CA GLY A 142 9.31 0.28 2.64
C GLY A 142 9.52 -1.20 2.98
N ALA A 143 8.50 -2.04 2.74
CA ALA A 143 8.61 -3.49 2.94
C ALA A 143 9.61 -4.12 1.96
N TYR A 144 9.56 -3.71 0.69
CA TYR A 144 10.47 -4.19 -0.35
C TYR A 144 11.93 -3.93 0.02
N VAL A 145 12.29 -2.69 0.36
CA VAL A 145 13.70 -2.34 0.66
C VAL A 145 14.19 -2.91 1.99
N ARG A 146 13.29 -3.15 2.97
CA ARG A 146 13.67 -3.89 4.19
C ARG A 146 14.00 -5.34 3.88
N GLY A 147 13.23 -5.98 3.01
CA GLY A 147 13.48 -7.36 2.57
C GLY A 147 14.69 -7.48 1.63
N ALA A 148 14.94 -6.49 0.77
CA ALA A 148 16.07 -6.47 -0.16
C ALA A 148 17.41 -6.14 0.52
N ARG A 149 17.39 -5.51 1.71
CA ARG A 149 18.57 -5.19 2.53
C ARG A 149 18.84 -6.21 3.64
N ALA A 150 18.04 -7.28 3.74
CA ALA A 150 18.22 -8.40 4.67
C ALA A 150 19.05 -9.52 4.03
#